data_AF-A0A2I0H1T4-F1
#
_entry.id   AF-A0A2I0H1T4-F1
#
_cell.length_a   1.000
_cell.length_b   1.000
_cell.length_c   1.000
_cell.angle_alpha   90.00
_cell.angle_beta   90.00
_cell.angle_gamma   90.00
#
_symmetry.space_group_name_H-M   'P 1'
#
loop_
_entity.id
_entity.type
_entity.pdbx_description
1 polymer ?
#
loop_
_entity_poly.entity_id
_entity_poly.type
_entity_poly.pdbx_seq_one_letter_code
_entity_poly.pdbx_strand_id
1 'polypeptide(L)' 'MDSNGVASPYQNCKIVHWVRHAEGIHNVESEKNHDALLSPALLDAQLSPRGWQQ' A
#
# COMPACT_ATOMS: atom_id res chain seq x y z
N MET A 1 -1.28 39.16 1.94
CA MET A 1 -1.02 39.16 3.39
C MET A 1 -2.29 39.67 4.04
N ASP A 2 -3.05 38.74 4.60
CA ASP A 2 -4.16 39.04 5.49
C ASP A 2 -3.63 39.70 6.78
N SER A 3 -4.29 40.76 7.20
CA SER A 3 -3.83 41.75 8.19
C SER A 3 -3.84 41.27 9.64
N ASN A 4 -3.83 39.96 9.90
CA ASN A 4 -3.93 39.36 11.24
C ASN A 4 -2.90 38.25 11.52
N GLY A 5 -1.73 38.25 10.86
CA GLY A 5 -0.53 37.50 11.32
C GLY A 5 -0.66 35.97 11.46
N VAL A 6 -1.80 35.37 11.10
CA VAL A 6 -1.99 33.93 11.08
C VAL A 6 -1.61 33.46 9.68
N ALA A 7 -0.45 32.82 9.56
CA ALA A 7 -0.05 32.13 8.35
C ALA A 7 -1.16 31.15 7.95
N SER A 8 -1.55 31.17 6.67
CA SER A 8 -2.51 30.20 6.13
C SER A 8 -1.98 28.80 6.41
N PRO A 9 -2.80 27.86 6.93
CA PRO A 9 -2.33 26.54 7.38
C PRO A 9 -1.66 25.73 6.27
N TYR A 10 -1.80 26.16 5.00
CA TYR A 10 -1.26 25.51 3.82
C TYR A 10 0.18 25.89 3.45
N GLN A 11 0.78 26.93 4.06
CA GLN A 11 2.07 27.44 3.59
C GLN A 11 3.26 26.51 3.87
N ASN A 12 3.12 25.54 4.80
CA ASN A 12 4.18 24.59 5.17
C ASN A 12 3.72 23.12 5.17
N CYS A 13 2.67 22.77 4.43
CA CYS A 13 2.20 21.38 4.36
C CYS A 13 2.95 20.56 3.30
N LYS A 14 3.19 19.28 3.61
CA LYS A 14 3.62 18.27 2.64
C LYS A 14 2.49 17.29 2.43
N ILE A 15 2.32 16.83 1.19
CA ILE A 15 1.39 15.76 0.86
C ILE A 15 2.13 14.44 1.10
N VAL A 16 1.55 13.58 1.93
CA VAL A 16 2.06 12.23 2.18
C VAL A 16 1.10 11.25 1.53
N HIS A 17 1.59 10.47 0.58
CA HIS A 17 0.83 9.40 -0.05
C HIS A 17 1.14 8.08 0.63
N TRP A 18 0.09 7.37 1.07
CA TRP A 18 0.21 6.02 1.61
C TRP A 18 -0.24 5.04 0.54
N VAL A 19 0.66 4.16 0.13
CA VAL A 19 0.39 3.18 -0.93
C VAL A 19 0.60 1.79 -0.34
N ARG A 20 -0.44 0.96 -0.40
CA ARG A 20 -0.32 -0.48 -0.08
C ARG A 20 0.36 -1.19 -1.25
N HIS A 21 1.11 -2.25 -0.96
CA HIS A 21 1.60 -3.14 -2.01
C HIS A 21 0.45 -3.72 -2.85
N ALA A 22 0.75 -4.02 -4.12
CA ALA A 22 -0.15 -4.67 -5.05
C ALA A 22 -0.36 -6.16 -4.71
N GLU A 23 -1.21 -6.87 -5.47
CA GLU A 23 -1.47 -8.29 -5.25
C GLU A 23 -0.18 -9.13 -5.28
N GLY A 24 0.10 -9.81 -4.16
CA GLY A 24 1.12 -10.84 -4.06
C GLY A 24 0.62 -12.22 -4.46
N ILE A 25 1.51 -13.13 -4.85
CA ILE A 25 1.16 -14.54 -5.09
C ILE A 25 0.49 -15.16 -3.85
N HIS A 26 0.92 -14.77 -2.64
CA HIS A 26 0.30 -15.24 -1.40
C HIS A 26 -1.18 -14.84 -1.28
N ASN A 27 -1.61 -13.70 -1.83
CA ASN A 27 -3.01 -13.29 -1.83
C ASN A 27 -3.83 -14.25 -2.72
N VAL A 28 -3.34 -14.49 -3.93
CA VAL A 28 -3.98 -15.39 -4.90
C VAL A 28 -4.12 -16.82 -4.35
N GLU A 29 -3.08 -17.34 -3.70
CA GLU A 29 -3.14 -18.69 -3.12
C GLU A 29 -4.03 -18.74 -1.88
N SER A 30 -4.04 -17.68 -1.04
CA SER A 30 -4.92 -17.62 0.13
C SER A 30 -6.41 -17.55 -0.25
N GLU A 31 -6.75 -16.94 -1.38
CA GLU A 31 -8.12 -16.91 -1.90
C GLU A 31 -8.61 -18.30 -2.34
N LYS A 32 -7.70 -19.15 -2.82
CA LYS A 32 -8.01 -20.54 -3.22
C LYS A 32 -8.12 -21.46 -2.01
N ASN A 33 -7.19 -21.32 -1.07
CA ASN A 33 -7.14 -22.11 0.14
C ASN A 33 -6.54 -21.27 1.29
N HIS A 34 -7.32 -21.03 2.34
CA HIS A 34 -6.85 -20.26 3.49
C HIS A 34 -5.62 -20.87 4.18
N ASP A 35 -5.43 -22.19 4.13
CA ASP A 35 -4.25 -22.84 4.72
C ASP A 35 -2.95 -22.42 4.03
N ALA A 36 -3.02 -21.83 2.83
CA ALA A 36 -1.87 -21.27 2.12
C ALA A 36 -1.19 -20.15 2.92
N LEU A 37 -1.90 -19.45 3.81
CA LEU A 37 -1.32 -18.44 4.70
C LEU A 37 -0.25 -19.01 5.65
N LEU A 38 -0.29 -20.32 5.91
CA LEU A 38 0.67 -21.01 6.77
C LEU A 38 1.85 -21.59 5.98
N SER A 39 1.84 -21.48 4.65
CA SER A 39 2.87 -22.06 3.80
C SER A 39 4.18 -21.27 3.88
N PRO A 40 5.29 -21.89 4.30
CA PRO A 40 6.61 -21.24 4.26
C PRO A 40 7.04 -20.85 2.84
N ALA A 41 6.49 -21.52 1.81
CA ALA A 41 6.80 -21.22 0.41
C ALA A 41 6.17 -19.89 -0.07
N LEU A 42 5.21 -19.34 0.67
CA LEU A 42 4.57 -18.05 0.37
C LEU A 42 5.11 -16.91 1.25
N LEU A 43 6.11 -17.18 2.09
CA LEU A 43 6.86 -16.15 2.79
C LEU A 43 7.68 -15.34 1.78
N ASP A 44 7.59 -14.01 1.85
CA ASP A 44 8.25 -13.09 0.91
C ASP A 44 7.89 -13.36 -0.57
N ALA A 45 6.66 -13.83 -0.81
CA ALA A 45 6.19 -14.10 -2.15
C ALA A 45 6.13 -12.82 -3.00
N GLN A 46 6.66 -12.91 -4.22
CA GLN A 46 6.63 -11.85 -5.22
C GLN A 46 5.20 -11.42 -5.61
N LEU A 47 5.10 -10.26 -6.27
CA LEU A 47 3.85 -9.80 -6.89
C LEU A 47 3.37 -10.79 -7.95
N SER A 48 2.04 -10.93 -8.05
CA SER A 48 1.41 -11.65 -9.14
C SER A 48 1.56 -10.86 -10.46
N PRO A 49 1.33 -11.48 -11.63
CA PRO A 49 1.29 -10.75 -12.90
C PRO A 49 0.27 -9.61 -12.90
N ARG A 50 -0.86 -9.78 -12.21
CA ARG A 50 -1.87 -8.73 -12.01
C ARG A 50 -1.37 -7.65 -11.05
N GLY A 51 -0.66 -8.03 -9.99
CA GLY A 51 -0.03 -7.10 -9.05
C GLY A 51 0.98 -6.17 -9.71
N TRP A 52 1.75 -6.65 -10.69
CA TRP A 52 2.65 -5.79 -11.47
C TRP A 52 1.95 -4.75 -12.35
N GLN A 53 0.66 -4.93 -12.64
CA GLN A 53 -0.14 -3.99 -13.43
C GLN A 53 -0.90 -2.96 -12.56
N GLN A 54 -0.93 -3.16 -11.24
CA GLN A 54 -1.54 -2.26 -10.26
C GLN A 54 -0.57 -1.18 -9.83
#